data_AF-Q84I56-F1
#
_entry.id   AF-Q84I56-F1
#
_cell.length_a   1.000
_cell.length_b   1.000
_cell.length_c   1.000
_cell.angle_alpha   90.00
_cell.angle_beta   90.00
_cell.angle_gamma   90.00
#
_symmetry.space_group_name_H-M   'P 1'
#
loop_
_entity.id
_entity.type
_entity.pdbx_description
1 polymer ?
#
loop_
_entity_poly.entity_id
_entity_poly.type
_entity_poly.pdbx_seq_one_letter_code
_entity_poly.pdbx_strand_id
1 'polypeptide(L)'
;MGKIIILNTDCANFTSIKSAIEKLGYCCMITAEPSIVKNAKKIILPGVGTALAAMNFLSQKKLVDIIKTFTNPILGICLGMQIFCNFSEESNGVKTIGVVKTSVLHLKTNNLPLPHIGWNQISFNKCHALFKDIPNNSRFYFVHSYIVPVNKYTLSVTNYGMNFSSVIQKNNFWR
;
A
#
# COMPACT_ATOMS: atom_id res chain seq x y z
N MET A 1 -19.45 -10.22 -13.88
CA MET A 1 -18.96 -8.90 -13.43
C MET A 1 -17.85 -9.10 -12.38
N GLY A 2 -16.61 -8.66 -12.64
CA GLY A 2 -15.48 -8.88 -11.72
C GLY A 2 -15.59 -8.00 -10.46
N LYS A 3 -15.77 -8.60 -9.28
CA LYS A 3 -15.99 -7.86 -8.02
C LYS A 3 -14.68 -7.26 -7.51
N ILE A 4 -14.41 -5.99 -7.88
CA ILE A 4 -13.36 -5.17 -7.27
C ILE A 4 -13.88 -4.67 -5.93
N ILE A 5 -13.15 -4.96 -4.86
CA ILE A 5 -13.46 -4.45 -3.52
C ILE A 5 -12.46 -3.37 -3.15
N ILE A 6 -12.97 -2.21 -2.74
CA ILE A 6 -12.18 -1.24 -1.96
C ILE A 6 -12.44 -1.61 -0.50
N LEU A 7 -11.41 -2.03 0.22
CA LEU A 7 -11.58 -2.38 1.63
C LEU A 7 -11.88 -1.11 2.43
N ASN A 8 -13.04 -1.05 3.07
CA ASN A 8 -13.38 0.07 3.94
C ASN A 8 -12.51 -0.04 5.21
N THR A 9 -11.53 0.83 5.36
CA THR A 9 -10.67 0.95 6.55
C THR A 9 -11.08 2.11 7.46
N ASP A 10 -12.22 2.75 7.19
CA ASP A 10 -12.73 4.00 7.78
C ASP A 10 -11.80 5.23 7.65
N CYS A 11 -10.54 5.04 7.27
CA CYS A 11 -9.51 6.07 7.12
C CYS A 11 -8.92 6.08 5.71
N ALA A 12 -9.70 6.52 4.71
CA ALA A 12 -9.22 6.79 3.36
C ALA A 12 -10.17 7.71 2.57
N ASN A 13 -9.67 8.29 1.48
CA ASN A 13 -10.52 8.97 0.50
C ASN A 13 -11.16 7.93 -0.46
N PHE A 14 -12.18 7.23 0.00
CA PHE A 14 -12.87 6.20 -0.78
C PHE A 14 -13.53 6.77 -2.04
N THR A 15 -14.05 8.00 -1.98
CA THR A 15 -14.70 8.67 -3.12
C THR A 15 -13.74 8.86 -4.28
N SER A 16 -12.50 9.30 -4.01
CA SER A 16 -11.48 9.49 -5.05
C SER A 16 -11.11 8.17 -5.72
N ILE A 17 -10.88 7.12 -4.93
CA ILE A 17 -10.52 5.79 -5.43
C ILE A 17 -11.66 5.19 -6.27
N LYS A 18 -12.90 5.25 -5.75
CA LYS A 18 -14.10 4.78 -6.46
C LYS A 18 -14.26 5.52 -7.80
N SER A 19 -14.15 6.86 -7.78
CA SER A 19 -14.24 7.68 -8.99
C SER A 19 -13.16 7.31 -10.02
N ALA A 20 -11.93 7.03 -9.58
CA ALA A 20 -10.85 6.62 -10.47
C ALA A 20 -11.15 5.27 -11.14
N ILE A 21 -11.70 4.30 -10.41
CA ILE A 21 -12.08 2.99 -10.94
C ILE A 21 -13.26 3.10 -11.91
N GLU A 22 -14.27 3.89 -11.57
CA GLU A 22 -15.46 4.11 -12.41
C GLU A 22 -15.11 4.84 -13.71
N LYS A 23 -14.18 5.81 -13.66
CA LYS A 23 -13.64 6.47 -14.87
C LYS A 23 -12.94 5.50 -15.82
N LEU A 24 -12.39 4.39 -15.30
CA LEU A 24 -11.80 3.32 -16.11
C LEU A 24 -12.84 2.29 -16.62
N GLY A 25 -14.14 2.54 -16.39
CA GLY A 25 -15.22 1.66 -16.85
C GLY A 25 -15.45 0.42 -15.98
N TYR A 26 -14.90 0.37 -14.76
CA TYR A 26 -15.08 -0.75 -13.85
C TYR A 26 -16.01 -0.39 -12.68
N CYS A 27 -16.78 -1.37 -12.20
CA CYS A 27 -17.56 -1.23 -10.97
C CYS A 27 -16.74 -1.73 -9.77
N CYS A 28 -16.87 -1.04 -8.64
CA CYS A 28 -16.31 -1.48 -7.37
C CYS A 28 -17.30 -1.32 -6.21
N MET A 29 -17.09 -2.09 -5.15
CA MET A 29 -17.86 -2.01 -3.90
C MET A 29 -16.93 -1.66 -2.74
N ILE A 30 -17.34 -0.70 -1.92
CA ILE A 30 -16.65 -0.34 -0.68
C ILE A 30 -17.26 -1.18 0.44
N THR A 31 -16.45 -1.99 1.13
CA THR A 31 -16.96 -2.84 2.22
C THR A 31 -15.84 -3.35 3.13
N ALA A 32 -16.18 -3.68 4.37
CA ALA A 32 -15.34 -4.38 5.33
C ALA A 32 -15.92 -5.73 5.75
N GLU A 33 -16.99 -6.19 5.08
CA GLU A 33 -17.69 -7.43 5.41
C GLU A 33 -16.85 -8.66 5.00
N PRO A 34 -16.37 -9.48 5.95
CA PRO A 34 -15.44 -10.58 5.68
C PRO A 34 -15.93 -11.56 4.61
N SER A 35 -17.22 -11.89 4.62
CA SER A 35 -17.82 -12.81 3.64
C SER A 35 -17.77 -12.25 2.20
N ILE A 36 -17.88 -10.93 2.05
CA ILE A 36 -17.75 -10.25 0.76
C ILE A 36 -16.29 -10.16 0.35
N VAL A 37 -15.41 -9.72 1.27
CA VAL A 37 -13.99 -9.50 0.99
C VAL A 37 -13.30 -10.80 0.57
N LYS A 38 -13.59 -11.92 1.24
CA LYS A 38 -13.05 -13.25 0.91
C LYS A 38 -13.33 -13.66 -0.53
N ASN A 39 -14.48 -13.26 -1.08
CA ASN A 39 -14.93 -13.61 -2.43
C ASN A 39 -14.57 -12.56 -3.49
N ALA A 40 -13.78 -11.53 -3.13
CA ALA A 40 -13.35 -10.51 -4.06
C ALA A 40 -12.46 -11.09 -5.17
N LYS A 41 -12.61 -10.56 -6.39
CA LYS A 41 -11.72 -10.89 -7.52
C LYS A 41 -10.47 -10.02 -7.56
N LYS A 42 -10.56 -8.81 -6.99
CA LYS A 42 -9.43 -7.90 -6.76
C LYS A 42 -9.73 -7.08 -5.51
N ILE A 43 -8.71 -6.75 -4.74
CA ILE A 43 -8.85 -5.88 -3.57
C ILE A 43 -7.96 -4.64 -3.76
N ILE A 44 -8.48 -3.47 -3.42
CA ILE A 44 -7.69 -2.27 -3.19
C ILE A 44 -7.78 -2.00 -1.69
N LEU A 45 -6.63 -1.94 -1.04
CA LEU A 45 -6.46 -1.67 0.37
C LEU A 45 -5.85 -0.29 0.55
N PRO A 46 -6.69 0.77 0.60
CA PRO A 46 -6.21 2.09 0.91
C PRO A 46 -6.04 2.28 2.41
N GLY A 47 -5.24 3.26 2.79
CA GLY A 47 -5.22 3.75 4.17
C GLY A 47 -4.39 5.01 4.33
N VAL A 48 -4.85 5.82 5.28
CA VAL A 48 -4.09 6.90 5.94
C VAL A 48 -4.15 6.66 7.46
N GLY A 49 -3.29 7.33 8.22
CA GLY A 49 -3.16 7.11 9.66
C GLY A 49 -2.03 6.15 9.99
N THR A 50 -2.17 5.38 11.09
CA THR A 50 -1.09 4.58 11.65
C THR A 50 -1.24 3.08 11.37
N ALA A 51 -0.11 2.36 11.28
CA ALA A 51 -0.10 0.90 11.16
C ALA A 51 -0.81 0.23 12.34
N LEU A 52 -0.68 0.78 13.56
CA LEU A 52 -1.36 0.26 14.74
C LEU A 52 -2.89 0.32 14.56
N ALA A 53 -3.42 1.48 14.13
CA ALA A 53 -4.86 1.65 13.91
C ALA A 53 -5.37 0.72 12.81
N ALA A 54 -4.64 0.63 11.69
CA ALA A 54 -5.01 -0.27 10.59
C ALA A 54 -4.98 -1.74 11.02
N MET A 55 -3.96 -2.19 11.75
CA MET A 55 -3.90 -3.58 12.23
C MET A 55 -4.98 -3.89 13.26
N ASN A 56 -5.31 -2.94 14.16
CA ASN A 56 -6.42 -3.08 15.10
C ASN A 56 -7.75 -3.21 14.37
N PHE A 57 -8.02 -2.34 13.40
CA PHE A 57 -9.22 -2.39 12.57
C PHE A 57 -9.36 -3.75 11.85
N LEU A 58 -8.29 -4.18 11.16
CA LEU A 58 -8.31 -5.44 10.40
C LEU A 58 -8.50 -6.65 11.32
N SER A 59 -7.92 -6.61 12.53
CA SER A 59 -8.07 -7.68 13.52
C SER A 59 -9.50 -7.74 14.05
N GLN A 60 -10.06 -6.60 14.45
CA GLN A 60 -11.45 -6.50 14.94
C GLN A 60 -12.46 -6.97 13.88
N LYS A 61 -12.22 -6.65 12.61
CA LYS A 61 -13.05 -7.10 11.48
C LYS A 61 -12.74 -8.52 11.01
N LYS A 62 -11.80 -9.24 11.62
CA LYS A 62 -11.37 -10.60 11.20
C LYS A 62 -10.91 -10.67 9.73
N LEU A 63 -10.24 -9.61 9.26
CA LEU A 63 -9.78 -9.46 7.88
C LEU A 63 -8.30 -9.84 7.69
N VAL A 64 -7.52 -9.95 8.77
CA VAL A 64 -6.06 -10.23 8.70
C VAL A 64 -5.78 -11.55 7.96
N ASP A 65 -6.43 -12.65 8.37
CA ASP A 65 -6.21 -13.95 7.75
C ASP A 65 -6.75 -14.01 6.31
N ILE A 66 -7.84 -13.30 6.03
CA ILE A 66 -8.40 -13.18 4.68
C ILE A 66 -7.38 -12.52 3.76
N ILE A 67 -6.80 -11.39 4.17
CA ILE A 67 -5.79 -10.69 3.38
C ILE A 67 -4.54 -11.56 3.22
N LYS A 68 -4.08 -12.20 4.30
CA LYS A 68 -2.86 -13.03 4.30
C LYS A 68 -2.95 -14.24 3.36
N THR A 69 -4.14 -14.82 3.23
CA THR A 69 -4.42 -16.00 2.40
C THR A 69 -5.02 -15.65 1.04
N PHE A 70 -5.24 -14.37 0.76
CA PHE A 70 -5.81 -13.92 -0.50
C PHE A 70 -4.86 -14.25 -1.66
N THR A 71 -5.40 -14.89 -2.70
CA THR A 71 -4.61 -15.34 -3.86
C THR A 71 -4.80 -14.45 -5.09
N ASN A 72 -5.90 -13.71 -5.16
CA ASN A 72 -6.15 -12.77 -6.25
C ASN A 72 -5.36 -11.47 -6.06
N PRO A 73 -5.19 -10.62 -7.10
CA PRO A 73 -4.47 -9.36 -6.98
C PRO A 73 -5.03 -8.45 -5.88
N ILE A 74 -4.13 -7.95 -5.03
CA ILE A 74 -4.42 -6.96 -4.00
C ILE A 74 -3.43 -5.80 -4.07
N LEU A 75 -3.96 -4.57 -4.15
CA LEU A 75 -3.19 -3.34 -4.26
C LEU A 75 -3.24 -2.57 -2.93
N GLY A 76 -2.10 -2.42 -2.25
CA GLY A 76 -1.96 -1.67 -1.01
C GLY A 76 -1.47 -0.25 -1.25
N ILE A 77 -2.32 0.75 -1.01
CA ILE A 77 -1.97 2.17 -1.21
C ILE A 77 -1.46 2.76 0.10
N CYS A 78 -0.27 3.37 0.06
CA CYS A 78 0.40 4.00 1.19
C CYS A 78 0.45 3.09 2.43
N LEU A 79 -0.43 3.29 3.42
CA LEU A 79 -0.53 2.45 4.60
C LEU A 79 -0.82 0.98 4.27
N GLY A 80 -1.55 0.71 3.17
CA GLY A 80 -1.80 -0.65 2.68
C GLY A 80 -0.54 -1.44 2.38
N MET A 81 0.49 -0.79 1.80
CA MET A 81 1.80 -1.43 1.58
C MET A 81 2.56 -1.65 2.88
N GLN A 82 2.50 -0.68 3.80
CA GLN A 82 3.14 -0.78 5.11
C GLN A 82 2.61 -1.99 5.89
N ILE A 83 1.30 -2.25 5.87
CA ILE A 83 0.74 -3.42 6.58
C ILE A 83 1.01 -4.77 5.88
N PHE A 84 1.37 -4.79 4.59
CA PHE A 84 1.83 -6.02 3.93
C PHE A 84 3.21 -6.48 4.41
N CYS A 85 4.03 -5.55 4.91
CA CYS A 85 5.34 -5.83 5.52
C CYS A 85 5.17 -6.68 6.79
N ASN A 86 6.26 -7.14 7.42
CA ASN A 86 6.18 -7.99 8.63
C ASN A 86 6.16 -7.21 9.95
N PHE A 87 6.74 -6.02 9.94
CA PHE A 87 6.87 -5.16 11.09
C PHE A 87 6.95 -3.70 10.65
N SER A 88 6.53 -2.79 11.51
CA SER A 88 6.66 -1.35 11.34
C SER A 88 7.21 -0.74 12.63
N GLU A 89 8.25 0.10 12.53
CA GLU A 89 8.80 0.84 13.69
C GLU A 89 7.83 1.88 14.27
N GLU A 90 6.75 2.21 13.55
CA GLU A 90 5.71 3.10 14.04
C GLU A 90 5.15 2.65 15.41
N SER A 91 4.76 3.62 16.25
CA SER A 91 4.14 3.37 17.57
C SER A 91 4.95 2.44 18.47
N ASN A 92 6.28 2.58 18.49
CA ASN A 92 7.21 1.72 19.24
C ASN A 92 7.24 0.25 18.78
N GLY A 93 6.76 -0.04 17.57
CA GLY A 93 6.79 -1.36 16.98
C GLY A 93 5.41 -1.99 16.82
N VAL A 94 5.01 -2.23 15.58
CA VAL A 94 3.75 -2.89 15.21
C VAL A 94 4.05 -4.11 14.36
N LYS A 95 3.59 -5.28 14.82
CA LYS A 95 3.55 -6.49 13.98
C LYS A 95 2.42 -6.36 12.98
N THR A 96 2.76 -6.48 11.70
CA THR A 96 1.82 -6.32 10.59
C THR A 96 1.52 -7.69 9.93
N ILE A 97 0.85 -7.73 8.79
CA ILE A 97 0.35 -8.99 8.18
C ILE A 97 1.51 -9.95 7.83
N GLY A 98 2.64 -9.40 7.39
CA GLY A 98 3.89 -10.15 7.18
C GLY A 98 3.89 -11.08 5.99
N VAL A 99 3.11 -10.75 4.96
CA VAL A 99 3.20 -11.39 3.64
C VAL A 99 4.49 -10.99 2.94
N VAL A 100 4.92 -9.74 3.03
CA VAL A 100 6.25 -9.27 2.58
C VAL A 100 7.23 -9.33 3.75
N LYS A 101 8.35 -10.04 3.59
CA LYS A 101 9.37 -10.22 4.64
C LYS A 101 10.36 -9.07 4.64
N THR A 102 9.88 -7.89 5.03
CA THR A 102 10.67 -6.66 5.22
C THR A 102 10.04 -5.84 6.33
N SER A 103 10.86 -5.14 7.10
CA SER A 103 10.40 -4.18 8.11
C SER A 103 10.23 -2.79 7.49
N VAL A 104 9.23 -2.06 7.95
CA VAL A 104 9.07 -0.63 7.68
C VAL A 104 9.81 0.14 8.76
N LEU A 105 10.69 1.04 8.34
CA LEU A 105 11.61 1.77 9.21
C LEU A 105 11.26 3.26 9.23
N HIS A 106 11.58 3.95 10.31
CA HIS A 106 11.55 5.40 10.36
C HIS A 106 12.55 5.98 9.36
N LEU A 107 12.12 6.96 8.57
CA LEU A 107 12.93 7.56 7.51
C LEU A 107 14.08 8.36 8.12
N LYS A 108 15.32 8.02 7.73
CA LYS A 108 16.52 8.78 8.11
C LYS A 108 16.81 9.81 7.03
N THR A 109 16.59 11.09 7.36
CA THR A 109 16.53 12.16 6.35
C THR A 109 17.80 12.98 6.17
N ASN A 110 18.85 12.78 6.98
CA ASN A 110 20.05 13.63 6.99
C ASN A 110 19.70 15.13 7.04
N ASN A 111 18.85 15.52 8.01
CA ASN A 111 18.34 16.88 8.24
C ASN A 111 17.25 17.38 7.28
N LEU A 112 16.75 16.57 6.32
CA LEU A 112 15.55 16.97 5.57
C LEU A 112 14.30 16.92 6.46
N PRO A 113 13.28 17.78 6.20
CA PRO A 113 12.05 17.82 6.98
C PRO A 113 11.32 16.47 7.05
N LEU A 114 10.69 16.21 8.20
CA LEU A 114 9.73 15.12 8.38
C LEU A 114 8.35 15.65 8.80
N PRO A 115 7.24 15.05 8.32
CA PRO A 115 7.20 13.97 7.33
C PRO A 115 7.71 14.43 5.95
N HIS A 116 8.14 13.49 5.10
CA HIS A 116 8.40 13.75 3.69
C HIS A 116 7.06 14.09 3.03
N ILE A 117 6.86 15.37 2.71
CA ILE A 117 5.66 15.90 2.06
C ILE A 117 6.04 16.50 0.70
N GLY A 118 5.44 16.01 -0.37
CA GLY A 118 5.51 16.66 -1.68
C GLY A 118 5.68 15.73 -2.87
N TRP A 119 5.86 16.35 -4.03
CA TRP A 119 6.07 15.66 -5.31
C TRP A 119 7.53 15.25 -5.47
N ASN A 120 7.78 13.93 -5.51
CA ASN A 120 9.10 13.37 -5.67
C ASN A 120 9.12 12.35 -6.83
N GLN A 121 10.28 12.22 -7.48
CA GLN A 121 10.42 11.33 -8.62
C GLN A 121 10.54 9.88 -8.16
N ILE A 122 9.94 8.98 -8.92
CA ILE A 122 10.15 7.55 -8.78
C ILE A 122 10.99 7.05 -9.96
N SER A 123 11.97 6.19 -9.67
CA SER A 123 12.80 5.56 -10.68
C SER A 123 12.52 4.06 -10.72
N PHE A 124 12.35 3.50 -11.91
CA PHE A 124 12.15 2.08 -12.12
C PHE A 124 12.78 1.64 -13.44
N ASN A 125 13.38 0.44 -13.44
CA ASN A 125 14.10 -0.10 -14.59
C ASN A 125 13.41 -1.32 -15.20
N LYS A 126 12.30 -1.79 -14.61
CA LYS A 126 11.59 -2.99 -15.04
C LYS A 126 10.29 -2.61 -15.74
N CYS A 127 10.07 -3.18 -16.92
CA CYS A 127 8.74 -3.18 -17.54
C CYS A 127 7.79 -3.97 -16.62
N HIS A 128 6.90 -3.26 -15.93
CA HIS A 128 5.89 -3.85 -15.06
C HIS A 128 4.53 -3.26 -15.38
N ALA A 129 3.46 -4.05 -15.28
CA ALA A 129 2.11 -3.64 -15.63
C ALA A 129 1.63 -2.38 -14.88
N LEU A 130 2.12 -2.17 -13.65
CA LEU A 130 1.83 -0.97 -12.85
C LEU A 130 2.41 0.33 -13.43
N PHE A 131 3.47 0.23 -14.23
CA PHE A 131 4.12 1.38 -14.86
C PHE A 131 3.79 1.50 -16.34
N LYS A 132 2.80 0.74 -16.83
CA LYS A 132 2.35 0.86 -18.21
C LYS A 132 1.90 2.30 -18.45
N ASP A 133 2.45 2.92 -19.50
CA ASP A 133 2.17 4.30 -19.91
C ASP A 133 2.55 5.36 -18.85
N ILE A 134 3.43 5.00 -17.89
CA ILE A 134 4.03 5.93 -16.92
C ILE A 134 5.51 6.09 -17.28
N PRO A 135 5.97 7.29 -17.66
CA PRO A 135 7.39 7.54 -17.89
C PRO A 135 8.25 7.27 -16.65
N ASN A 136 9.47 6.77 -16.86
CA ASN A 136 10.45 6.72 -15.78
C ASN A 136 10.76 8.14 -15.29
N ASN A 137 11.05 8.31 -13.99
CA ASN A 137 11.24 9.61 -13.32
C ASN A 137 9.97 10.50 -13.26
N SER A 138 8.78 9.94 -13.49
CA SER A 138 7.51 10.61 -13.16
C SER A 138 7.44 10.96 -11.68
N ARG A 139 6.71 12.03 -11.36
CA ARG A 139 6.52 12.51 -9.99
C ARG A 139 5.27 11.91 -9.37
N PHE A 140 5.41 11.42 -8.14
CA PHE A 140 4.34 10.96 -7.28
C PHE A 140 4.30 11.81 -6.01
N TYR A 141 3.13 11.94 -5.40
CA TYR A 141 2.96 12.69 -4.17
C TYR A 141 3.16 11.80 -2.94
N PHE A 142 3.98 12.26 -2.00
CA PHE A 142 4.33 11.53 -0.78
C PHE A 142 3.91 12.32 0.46
N VAL A 143 3.40 11.60 1.47
CA VAL A 143 3.17 12.07 2.84
C VAL A 143 3.45 10.91 3.78
N HIS A 144 4.68 10.83 4.30
CA HIS A 144 5.07 9.74 5.21
C HIS A 144 6.33 10.07 6.04
N SER A 145 6.45 9.44 7.20
CA SER A 145 7.70 9.41 8.00
C SER A 145 8.34 8.02 8.06
N TYR A 146 7.67 7.02 7.50
CA TYR A 146 8.12 5.63 7.52
C TYR A 146 8.32 5.14 6.09
N ILE A 147 9.29 4.25 5.89
CA ILE A 147 9.70 3.74 4.59
C ILE A 147 9.90 2.24 4.59
N VAL A 148 9.76 1.64 3.41
CA VAL A 148 10.25 0.29 3.16
C VAL A 148 11.65 0.42 2.55
N PRO A 149 12.71 -0.13 3.19
CA PRO A 149 14.05 -0.09 2.62
C PRO A 149 14.08 -0.81 1.27
N VAL A 150 15.02 -0.44 0.40
CA VAL A 150 15.20 -1.11 -0.90
C VAL A 150 15.57 -2.58 -0.66
N ASN A 151 14.89 -3.48 -1.35
CA ASN A 151 15.04 -4.92 -1.18
C ASN A 151 14.64 -5.69 -2.45
N LYS A 152 14.63 -7.02 -2.39
CA LYS A 152 14.28 -7.89 -3.53
C LYS A 152 12.85 -7.76 -4.07
N TYR A 153 11.94 -7.16 -3.32
CA TYR A 153 10.56 -6.91 -3.71
C TYR A 153 10.37 -5.53 -4.36
N THR A 154 11.40 -4.68 -4.38
CA THR A 154 11.32 -3.32 -4.91
C THR A 154 11.13 -3.32 -6.44
N LEU A 155 10.12 -2.59 -6.89
CA LEU A 155 9.89 -2.30 -8.32
C LEU A 155 10.30 -0.87 -8.69
N SER A 156 10.14 0.10 -7.78
CA SER A 156 10.61 1.46 -7.94
C SER A 156 11.27 2.02 -6.68
N VAL A 157 12.22 2.93 -6.88
CA VAL A 157 12.99 3.60 -5.84
C VAL A 157 12.74 5.10 -5.89
N THR A 158 12.66 5.73 -4.72
CA THR A 158 12.65 7.18 -4.55
C THR A 158 13.75 7.57 -3.56
N ASN A 159 14.34 8.75 -3.75
CA ASN A 159 15.36 9.30 -2.86
C ASN A 159 14.80 10.49 -2.07
N TYR A 160 14.95 10.45 -0.75
CA TYR A 160 14.70 11.60 0.14
C TYR A 160 15.66 11.49 1.33
N GLY A 161 16.90 11.95 1.15
CA GLY A 161 18.00 11.77 2.12
C GLY A 161 18.57 10.35 2.13
N MET A 162 17.74 9.35 1.84
CA MET A 162 18.11 7.97 1.56
C MET A 162 17.20 7.35 0.49
N ASN A 163 17.65 6.26 -0.13
CA ASN A 163 16.84 5.49 -1.06
C ASN A 163 15.82 4.62 -0.31
N PHE A 164 14.58 4.63 -0.76
CA PHE A 164 13.52 3.75 -0.26
C PHE A 164 12.67 3.19 -1.40
N SER A 165 11.96 2.10 -1.12
CA SER A 165 11.03 1.48 -2.06
C SER A 165 9.74 2.30 -2.13
N SER A 166 9.48 2.94 -3.27
CA SER A 166 8.22 3.64 -3.52
C SER A 166 7.13 2.72 -4.07
N VAL A 167 7.53 1.60 -4.71
CA VAL A 167 6.65 0.51 -5.12
C VAL A 167 7.33 -0.82 -4.81
N ILE A 168 6.56 -1.77 -4.26
CA ILE A 168 6.99 -3.15 -4.05
C ILE A 168 5.97 -4.12 -4.63
N GLN A 169 6.42 -5.33 -4.92
CA GLN A 169 5.56 -6.44 -5.27
C GLN A 169 6.07 -7.74 -4.68
N LYS A 170 5.15 -8.52 -4.11
CA LYS A 170 5.38 -9.94 -3.82
C LYS A 170 4.16 -10.73 -4.26
N ASN A 171 4.32 -11.59 -5.26
CA ASN A 171 3.24 -12.40 -5.83
C ASN A 171 2.06 -11.49 -6.25
N ASN A 172 0.88 -11.70 -5.66
CA ASN A 172 -0.34 -10.94 -5.87
C ASN A 172 -0.47 -9.68 -4.99
N PHE A 173 0.48 -9.40 -4.09
CA PHE A 173 0.50 -8.21 -3.23
C PHE A 173 1.32 -7.09 -3.86
N TRP A 174 0.64 -6.04 -4.30
CA TRP A 174 1.19 -4.94 -5.08
C TRP A 174 1.09 -3.62 -4.28
N ARG A 175 1.95 -2.65 -4.57
CA ARG A 175 1.76 -1.22 -4.25
C ARG A 175 1.70 -0.43 -5.55
#